data_AF-A0A953P0G7-F1
#
_entry.id   AF-A0A953P0G7-F1
#
_cell.length_a   1.000
_cell.length_b   1.000
_cell.length_c   1.000
_cell.angle_alpha   90.00
_cell.angle_beta   90.00
_cell.angle_gamma   90.00
#
_symmetry.space_group_name_H-M   'P 1'
#
loop_
_entity.id
_entity.type
_entity.pdbx_description
1 polymer ?
#
loop_
_entity_poly.entity_id
_entity_poly.type
_entity_poly.pdbx_seq_one_letter_code
_entity_poly.pdbx_strand_id
1 'polypeptide(L)'
;MGTDNDTQRIWDAYKVLIDTRNLEINLFWQRSNYFLVLNTGLAIGFFNVKEFPYRLAMAIFGIVASILWLRVSLGAKHWQARWEQRLRDFEKECFPRFEFFSAGPERIEDDAKKGLGFFESKSYWFKNLAYKWALRKPSVTFSMIMLAEMFALGWLVLVGISVYLRNCS
;
A
#
# COMPACT_ATOMS: atom_id res chain seq x y z
N MET A 1 31.39 -33.83 3.24
CA MET A 1 31.84 -32.46 3.59
C MET A 1 31.16 -31.34 2.77
N GLY A 2 30.17 -31.61 1.90
CA GLY A 2 29.48 -30.55 1.12
C GLY A 2 28.17 -29.99 1.72
N THR A 3 27.58 -30.66 2.71
CA THR A 3 26.21 -30.38 3.17
C THR A 3 26.04 -29.08 3.97
N ASP A 4 27.09 -28.65 4.68
CA ASP A 4 27.05 -27.45 5.53
C ASP A 4 27.05 -26.16 4.69
N ASN A 5 27.91 -26.10 3.67
CA ASN A 5 28.01 -24.97 2.74
C ASN A 5 26.72 -24.80 1.91
N ASP A 6 26.13 -25.91 1.45
CA ASP A 6 24.88 -25.84 0.67
C ASP A 6 23.69 -25.39 1.54
N THR A 7 23.63 -25.84 2.79
CA THR A 7 22.60 -25.38 3.75
C THR A 7 22.75 -23.88 4.02
N GLN A 8 23.97 -23.40 4.24
CA GLN A 8 24.25 -21.97 4.44
C GLN A 8 23.80 -21.14 3.23
N ARG A 9 24.10 -21.59 2.00
CA ARG A 9 23.67 -20.90 0.76
C ARG A 9 22.15 -20.80 0.64
N ILE A 10 21.41 -21.83 1.03
CA ILE A 10 19.94 -21.82 1.00
C ILE A 10 19.40 -20.79 2.00
N TRP A 11 19.95 -20.74 3.21
CA TRP A 11 19.58 -19.73 4.20
C TRP A 11 19.90 -18.30 3.76
N ASP A 12 21.06 -18.09 3.15
CA ASP A 12 21.45 -16.79 2.62
C ASP A 12 20.50 -16.35 1.50
N ALA A 13 20.13 -17.27 0.59
CA ALA A 13 19.13 -17.00 -0.45
C ALA A 13 17.75 -16.67 0.14
N TYR A 14 17.31 -17.38 1.17
CA TYR A 14 16.06 -17.10 1.88
C TYR A 14 16.06 -15.71 2.50
N LYS A 15 17.17 -15.34 3.15
CA LYS A 15 17.35 -14.01 3.74
C LYS A 15 17.29 -12.92 2.66
N VAL A 16 17.97 -13.11 1.53
CA VAL A 16 17.93 -12.16 0.40
C VAL A 16 16.51 -11.98 -0.12
N LEU A 17 15.70 -13.03 -0.21
CA LEU A 17 14.30 -12.94 -0.64
C LEU A 17 13.45 -12.13 0.35
N ILE A 18 13.61 -12.39 1.66
CA ILE A 18 12.93 -11.63 2.72
C ILE A 18 13.34 -10.15 2.66
N ASP A 19 14.63 -9.88 2.58
CA ASP A 19 15.19 -8.52 2.54
C ASP A 19 14.70 -7.77 1.30
N THR A 20 14.66 -8.43 0.13
CA THR A 20 14.12 -7.86 -1.11
C THR A 20 12.64 -7.50 -0.97
N ARG A 21 11.83 -8.40 -0.39
CA ARG A 21 10.40 -8.16 -0.16
C ARG A 21 10.19 -7.00 0.81
N ASN A 22 10.99 -6.90 1.87
CA ASN A 22 10.93 -5.80 2.83
C ASN A 22 11.38 -4.47 2.22
N LEU A 23 12.44 -4.49 1.40
CA LEU A 23 12.89 -3.32 0.64
C LEU A 23 11.78 -2.76 -0.25
N GLU A 24 11.07 -3.61 -0.99
CA GLU A 24 9.95 -3.17 -1.85
C GLU A 24 8.79 -2.54 -1.06
N ILE A 25 8.49 -3.06 0.14
CA ILE A 25 7.51 -2.45 1.03
C ILE A 25 7.98 -1.06 1.51
N ASN A 26 9.25 -0.93 1.89
CA ASN A 26 9.81 0.35 2.32
C ASN A 26 9.82 1.38 1.18
N LEU A 27 10.28 1.00 -0.02
CA LEU A 27 10.26 1.86 -1.21
C LEU A 27 8.83 2.27 -1.58
N PHE A 28 7.85 1.38 -1.43
CA PHE A 28 6.44 1.69 -1.65
C PHE A 28 5.95 2.82 -0.72
N TRP A 29 6.24 2.71 0.58
CA TRP A 29 5.87 3.75 1.55
C TRP A 29 6.58 5.08 1.27
N GLN A 30 7.88 5.04 0.99
CA GLN A 30 8.67 6.22 0.68
C GLN A 30 8.11 6.96 -0.55
N ARG A 31 7.84 6.24 -1.64
CA ARG A 31 7.25 6.82 -2.86
C ARG A 31 5.86 7.40 -2.59
N SER A 32 5.02 6.69 -1.83
CA SER A 32 3.66 7.15 -1.52
C SER A 32 3.67 8.44 -0.70
N ASN A 33 4.60 8.57 0.26
CA ASN A 33 4.73 9.79 1.06
C ASN A 33 5.12 11.00 0.21
N TYR A 34 5.99 10.84 -0.79
CA TYR A 34 6.33 11.94 -1.71
C TYR A 34 5.13 12.44 -2.51
N PHE A 35 4.31 11.53 -3.02
CA PHE A 35 3.09 11.92 -3.75
C PHE A 35 2.04 12.55 -2.85
N LEU A 36 1.90 12.08 -1.60
CA LEU A 36 1.01 12.70 -0.63
C LEU A 36 1.43 14.15 -0.34
N VAL A 37 2.71 14.37 -0.01
CA VAL A 37 3.25 15.72 0.25
C VAL A 37 3.09 16.63 -0.98
N LEU A 38 3.40 16.12 -2.18
CA LEU A 38 3.21 16.87 -3.42
C LEU A 38 1.75 17.29 -3.62
N ASN A 39 0.80 16.36 -3.47
CA ASN A 39 -0.63 16.65 -3.61
C ASN A 39 -1.12 17.65 -2.55
N THR A 40 -0.67 17.52 -1.31
CA THR A 40 -0.99 18.49 -0.25
C THR A 40 -0.45 19.89 -0.57
N GLY A 41 0.81 19.99 -1.02
CA GLY A 41 1.41 21.26 -1.42
C GLY A 41 0.66 21.92 -2.58
N LEU A 42 0.27 21.14 -3.58
CA LEU A 42 -0.56 21.62 -4.69
C LEU A 42 -1.94 22.09 -4.24
N ALA A 43 -2.58 21.35 -3.32
CA ALA A 43 -3.88 21.74 -2.77
C ALA A 43 -3.79 23.08 -2.04
N ILE A 44 -2.78 23.25 -1.18
CA ILE A 44 -2.53 24.52 -0.49
C ILE A 44 -2.30 25.64 -1.51
N GLY A 45 -1.47 25.43 -2.54
CA GLY A 45 -1.24 26.41 -3.60
C GLY A 45 -2.53 26.78 -4.35
N PHE A 46 -3.33 25.78 -4.72
CA PHE A 46 -4.60 25.96 -5.42
C PHE A 46 -5.59 26.85 -4.64
N PHE A 47 -5.66 26.70 -3.30
CA PHE A 47 -6.57 27.51 -2.47
C PHE A 47 -6.04 28.92 -2.18
N ASN A 48 -4.74 29.17 -2.30
CA ASN A 48 -4.13 30.48 -2.02
C ASN A 48 -3.98 31.37 -3.27
N VAL A 49 -3.89 30.77 -4.46
CA VAL A 49 -3.75 31.48 -5.74
C VAL A 49 -5.10 32.06 -6.19
N LYS A 50 -5.13 33.35 -6.53
CA LYS A 50 -6.35 34.04 -6.98
C LYS A 50 -6.49 34.06 -8.49
N GLU A 51 -5.36 34.06 -9.21
CA GLU A 51 -5.34 34.10 -10.66
C GLU A 51 -5.81 32.75 -11.24
N PHE A 52 -6.90 32.81 -12.00
CA PHE A 52 -7.49 31.64 -12.66
C PHE A 52 -6.49 30.75 -13.43
N PRO A 53 -5.60 31.26 -14.30
CA PRO A 53 -4.72 30.39 -15.08
C PRO A 53 -3.76 29.57 -14.20
N TYR A 54 -3.20 30.19 -13.15
CA TYR A 54 -2.30 29.49 -12.22
C TYR A 54 -3.08 28.49 -11.35
N ARG A 55 -4.29 28.85 -10.91
CA ARG A 55 -5.17 27.94 -10.17
C ARG A 55 -5.55 26.71 -11.00
N LEU A 56 -5.90 26.90 -12.27
CA LEU A 56 -6.19 25.80 -13.19
C LEU A 56 -4.95 24.93 -13.45
N ALA A 57 -3.79 25.54 -13.65
CA ALA A 57 -2.52 24.82 -13.83
C ALA A 57 -2.19 23.93 -12.62
N MET A 58 -2.36 24.43 -11.39
CA MET A 58 -2.18 23.65 -10.16
C MET A 58 -3.12 22.44 -10.11
N ALA A 59 -4.39 22.63 -10.49
CA ALA A 59 -5.36 21.53 -10.48
C ALA A 59 -5.05 20.46 -11.53
N ILE A 60 -4.68 20.86 -12.75
CA ILE A 60 -4.24 19.92 -13.80
C ILE A 60 -3.00 19.15 -13.33
N PHE A 61 -2.03 19.84 -12.73
CA PHE A 61 -0.83 19.20 -12.20
C PHE A 61 -1.16 18.24 -11.05
N GLY A 62 -2.13 18.56 -10.21
CA GLY A 62 -2.69 17.66 -9.20
C GLY A 62 -3.31 16.38 -9.77
N ILE A 63 -4.07 16.49 -10.87
CA ILE A 63 -4.61 15.31 -11.59
C ILE A 63 -3.47 14.43 -12.09
N VAL A 64 -2.48 15.02 -12.76
CA VAL A 64 -1.32 14.29 -13.30
C VAL A 64 -0.54 13.61 -12.18
N ALA A 65 -0.26 14.33 -11.08
CA ALA A 65 0.43 13.78 -9.92
C ALA A 65 -0.32 12.60 -9.30
N SER A 66 -1.65 12.69 -9.19
CA SER A 66 -2.50 11.61 -8.66
C SER A 66 -2.52 10.37 -9.57
N ILE A 67 -2.59 10.55 -10.90
CA ILE A 67 -2.53 9.44 -11.86
C ILE A 67 -1.16 8.75 -11.81
N LEU A 68 -0.08 9.52 -11.71
CA LEU A 68 1.26 8.96 -11.54
C LEU A 68 1.38 8.19 -10.22
N TRP A 69 0.84 8.73 -9.13
CA TRP A 69 0.80 8.06 -7.84
C TRP A 69 0.06 6.72 -7.91
N LEU A 70 -1.09 6.69 -8.59
CA LEU A 70 -1.86 5.47 -8.81
C LEU A 70 -1.02 4.42 -9.56
N ARG A 71 -0.38 4.80 -10.67
CA ARG A 71 0.46 3.88 -11.46
C ARG A 71 1.64 3.33 -10.65
N VAL A 72 2.31 4.17 -9.86
CA VAL A 72 3.39 3.74 -8.97
C VAL A 72 2.89 2.75 -7.92
N SER A 73 1.70 3.00 -7.37
CA SER A 73 1.09 2.13 -6.35
C SER A 73 0.70 0.76 -6.94
N LEU A 74 0.17 0.74 -8.16
CA LEU A 74 -0.13 -0.50 -8.91
C LEU A 74 1.16 -1.27 -9.26
N GLY A 75 2.20 -0.57 -9.71
CA GLY A 75 3.51 -1.18 -9.99
C GLY A 75 4.13 -1.80 -8.74
N ALA A 76 4.06 -1.10 -7.61
CA ALA A 76 4.52 -1.64 -6.32
C ALA A 76 3.74 -2.90 -5.92
N LYS A 77 2.41 -2.91 -6.10
CA LYS A 77 1.58 -4.09 -5.80
C LYS A 77 2.00 -5.30 -6.64
N HIS A 78 2.28 -5.09 -7.92
CA HIS A 78 2.73 -6.15 -8.83
C HIS A 78 4.03 -6.80 -8.35
N TRP A 79 5.06 -5.99 -8.06
CA TRP A 79 6.35 -6.51 -7.61
C TRP A 79 6.28 -7.13 -6.20
N GLN A 80 5.54 -6.53 -5.27
CA GLN A 80 5.28 -7.13 -3.95
C GLN A 80 4.64 -8.52 -4.09
N ALA A 81 3.58 -8.65 -4.91
CA ALA A 81 2.91 -9.94 -5.10
C ALA A 81 3.84 -10.99 -5.73
N ARG A 82 4.67 -10.58 -6.69
CA ARG A 82 5.67 -11.45 -7.33
C ARG A 82 6.69 -11.97 -6.31
N TRP A 83 7.28 -11.09 -5.51
CA TRP A 83 8.29 -11.50 -4.52
C TRP A 83 7.70 -12.33 -3.39
N GLU A 84 6.48 -11.99 -2.93
CA GLU A 84 5.76 -12.80 -1.95
C GLU A 84 5.46 -14.21 -2.49
N GLN A 85 5.08 -14.34 -3.77
CA GLN A 85 4.87 -15.65 -4.38
C GLN A 85 6.19 -16.43 -4.50
N ARG A 86 7.27 -15.77 -4.95
CA ARG A 86 8.58 -16.42 -5.08
C ARG A 86 9.13 -16.89 -3.72
N LEU A 87 8.93 -16.09 -2.67
CA LEU A 87 9.30 -16.44 -1.31
C LEU A 87 8.50 -17.65 -0.80
N ARG A 88 7.18 -17.69 -1.06
CA ARG A 88 6.34 -18.85 -0.73
C ARG A 88 6.79 -20.13 -1.41
N ASP A 89 7.07 -20.06 -2.70
CA ASP A 89 7.47 -21.24 -3.47
C ASP A 89 8.84 -21.75 -3.01
N PHE A 90 9.78 -20.83 -2.76
CA PHE A 90 11.10 -21.16 -2.21
C PHE A 90 11.01 -21.76 -0.80
N GLU A 91 10.18 -21.20 0.08
CA GLU A 91 9.97 -21.74 1.44
C GLU A 91 9.39 -23.16 1.38
N LYS A 92 8.40 -23.42 0.51
CA LYS A 92 7.84 -24.77 0.35
C LYS A 92 8.85 -25.79 -0.15
N GLU A 93 9.73 -25.39 -1.06
CA GLU A 93 10.73 -26.28 -1.66
C GLU A 93 11.90 -26.57 -0.71
N CYS A 94 12.48 -25.53 -0.11
CA CYS A 94 13.70 -25.65 0.69
C CYS A 94 13.43 -25.86 2.18
N PHE A 95 12.27 -25.39 2.69
CA PHE A 95 11.90 -25.42 4.11
C PHE A 95 10.44 -25.87 4.29
N PRO A 96 10.08 -27.11 3.92
CA PRO A 96 8.67 -27.54 3.90
C PRO A 96 8.00 -27.57 5.28
N ARG A 97 8.79 -27.53 6.36
CA ARG A 97 8.28 -27.43 7.75
C ARG A 97 8.05 -25.98 8.19
N PHE A 98 8.56 -25.01 7.43
CA PHE A 98 8.38 -23.61 7.73
C PHE A 98 7.08 -23.15 7.08
N GLU A 99 6.15 -22.72 7.92
CA GLU A 99 4.84 -22.22 7.55
C GLU A 99 4.74 -20.73 7.89
N PHE A 100 5.76 -19.94 7.55
CA PHE A 100 5.72 -18.50 7.80
C PHE A 100 4.99 -17.76 6.70
N PHE A 101 5.46 -17.90 5.45
CA PHE A 101 4.83 -17.27 4.28
C PHE A 101 4.03 -18.27 3.48
N SER A 102 4.43 -19.54 3.50
CA SER A 102 3.82 -20.66 2.78
C SER A 102 2.52 -21.19 3.40
N ALA A 103 2.16 -20.73 4.60
CA ALA A 103 1.01 -21.18 5.38
C ALA A 103 -0.32 -21.14 4.60
N GLY A 104 -1.19 -22.11 4.90
CA GLY A 104 -2.54 -22.15 4.36
C GLY A 104 -3.40 -20.97 4.84
N PRO A 105 -4.44 -20.57 4.09
CA PRO A 105 -5.32 -19.46 4.46
C PRO A 105 -5.94 -19.61 5.84
N GLU A 106 -6.35 -20.83 6.21
CA GLU A 106 -6.93 -21.13 7.52
C GLU A 106 -5.93 -20.90 8.65
N ARG A 107 -4.68 -21.33 8.48
CA ARG A 107 -3.61 -21.13 9.46
C ARG A 107 -3.32 -19.64 9.67
N ILE A 108 -3.22 -18.88 8.57
CA ILE A 108 -3.00 -17.43 8.62
C ILE A 108 -4.15 -16.72 9.37
N GLU A 109 -5.39 -17.11 9.11
CA GLU A 109 -6.56 -16.54 9.78
C GLU A 109 -6.60 -16.90 11.27
N ASP A 110 -6.29 -18.14 11.63
CA ASP A 110 -6.23 -18.60 13.02
C ASP A 110 -5.13 -17.88 13.81
N ASP A 111 -3.91 -17.77 13.25
CA ASP A 111 -2.81 -17.03 13.85
C ASP A 111 -3.17 -15.56 14.07
N ALA A 112 -3.84 -14.92 13.09
CA ALA A 112 -4.34 -13.55 13.22
C ALA A 112 -5.43 -13.42 14.29
N LYS A 113 -6.39 -14.35 14.36
CA LYS A 113 -7.47 -14.35 15.36
C LYS A 113 -6.93 -14.51 16.78
N LYS A 114 -5.99 -15.43 16.96
CA LYS A 114 -5.29 -15.65 18.24
C LYS A 114 -4.49 -14.41 18.65
N GLY A 115 -3.70 -13.84 17.74
CA GLY A 115 -2.92 -12.63 18.00
C GLY A 115 -3.77 -11.40 18.35
N LEU A 116 -4.97 -11.28 17.78
CA LEU A 116 -5.92 -10.21 18.09
C LEU A 116 -6.72 -10.45 19.39
N GLY A 117 -6.52 -11.57 20.09
CA GLY A 117 -7.18 -11.86 21.36
C GLY A 117 -8.69 -12.07 21.26
N PHE A 118 -9.20 -12.52 20.09
CA PHE A 118 -10.64 -12.71 19.86
C PHE A 118 -11.32 -13.63 20.88
N PHE A 119 -10.56 -14.53 21.51
CA PHE A 119 -11.06 -15.49 22.50
C PHE A 119 -11.13 -14.92 23.94
N GLU A 120 -10.53 -13.76 24.23
CA GLU A 120 -10.47 -13.20 25.59
C GLU A 120 -11.36 -11.96 25.80
N SER A 121 -11.87 -11.32 24.74
CA SER A 121 -12.50 -10.00 24.86
C SER A 121 -14.03 -10.07 25.02
N LYS A 122 -14.52 -10.11 26.26
CA LYS A 122 -15.96 -10.07 26.60
C LYS A 122 -16.58 -8.66 26.65
N SER A 123 -15.84 -7.60 26.32
CA SER A 123 -16.33 -6.22 26.50
C SER A 123 -15.79 -5.30 25.40
N TYR A 124 -16.64 -4.42 24.88
CA TYR A 124 -16.45 -3.43 23.80
C TYR A 124 -16.74 -3.91 22.37
N TRP A 125 -18.01 -3.79 21.97
CA TRP A 125 -18.49 -3.97 20.60
C TRP A 125 -17.68 -3.18 19.54
N PHE A 126 -17.21 -1.96 19.85
CA PHE A 126 -16.34 -1.18 18.96
C PHE A 126 -14.99 -1.86 18.66
N LYS A 127 -14.38 -2.50 19.66
CA LYS A 127 -13.13 -3.27 19.46
C LYS A 127 -13.39 -4.47 18.57
N ASN A 128 -14.49 -5.18 18.80
CA ASN A 128 -14.89 -6.32 17.97
C ASN A 128 -15.18 -5.91 16.52
N LEU A 129 -15.81 -4.75 16.32
CA LEU A 129 -16.02 -4.20 14.99
C LEU A 129 -14.68 -3.90 14.32
N ALA A 130 -13.81 -3.12 14.97
CA ALA A 130 -12.48 -2.77 14.45
C ALA A 130 -11.63 -4.01 14.12
N TYR A 131 -11.64 -5.05 14.96
CA TYR A 131 -10.91 -6.29 14.71
C TYR A 131 -11.50 -7.09 13.55
N LYS A 132 -12.83 -7.10 13.38
CA LYS A 132 -13.47 -7.69 12.19
C LYS A 132 -13.05 -6.97 10.91
N TRP A 133 -12.90 -5.64 10.94
CA TRP A 133 -12.37 -4.89 9.81
C TRP A 133 -10.89 -5.17 9.56
N ALA A 134 -10.08 -5.32 10.61
CA ALA A 134 -8.67 -5.69 10.50
C ALA A 134 -8.49 -7.07 9.83
N LEU A 135 -9.34 -8.05 10.18
CA LEU A 135 -9.35 -9.38 9.55
C LEU A 135 -9.77 -9.34 8.07
N ARG A 136 -10.52 -8.31 7.63
CA ARG A 136 -10.90 -8.11 6.22
C ARG A 136 -9.74 -7.73 5.29
N LYS A 137 -8.50 -7.76 5.81
CA LYS A 137 -7.22 -7.69 5.10
C LYS A 137 -7.19 -6.64 3.97
N PRO A 138 -7.53 -5.36 4.22
CA PRO A 138 -7.17 -4.33 3.26
C PRO A 138 -5.64 -4.32 3.16
N SER A 139 -5.11 -4.69 2.00
CA SER A 139 -3.68 -4.53 1.72
C SER A 139 -3.37 -3.04 1.90
N VAL A 140 -2.35 -2.70 2.68
CA VAL A 140 -1.89 -1.31 2.85
C VAL A 140 -1.74 -0.61 1.49
N THR A 141 -1.22 -1.32 0.50
CA THR A 141 -1.10 -0.88 -0.89
C THR A 141 -2.45 -0.50 -1.50
N PHE A 142 -3.51 -1.26 -1.21
CA PHE A 142 -4.87 -0.98 -1.65
C PHE A 142 -5.43 0.30 -1.02
N SER A 143 -5.16 0.56 0.26
CA SER A 143 -5.54 1.82 0.89
C SER A 143 -4.90 3.03 0.21
N MET A 144 -3.64 2.93 -0.21
CA MET A 144 -2.96 4.01 -0.95
C MET A 144 -3.46 4.16 -2.39
N ILE A 145 -3.82 3.06 -3.06
CA ILE A 145 -4.46 3.09 -4.38
C ILE A 145 -5.78 3.88 -4.29
N MET A 146 -6.63 3.52 -3.32
CA MET A 146 -7.89 4.22 -3.06
C MET A 146 -7.66 5.71 -2.75
N LEU A 147 -6.63 6.02 -1.95
CA LEU A 147 -6.29 7.40 -1.64
C LEU A 147 -5.88 8.19 -2.91
N ALA A 148 -5.04 7.61 -3.76
CA ALA A 148 -4.64 8.23 -5.02
C ALA A 148 -5.83 8.48 -5.96
N GLU A 149 -6.78 7.54 -6.03
CA GLU A 149 -8.03 7.71 -6.78
C GLU A 149 -8.88 8.84 -6.21
N MET A 150 -9.02 8.92 -4.88
CA MET A 150 -9.73 10.02 -4.22
C MET A 150 -9.11 11.38 -4.54
N PHE A 151 -7.78 11.49 -4.56
CA PHE A 151 -7.10 12.73 -4.97
C PHE A 151 -7.36 13.06 -6.44
N ALA A 152 -7.28 12.09 -7.35
CA ALA A 152 -7.59 12.31 -8.76
C ALA A 152 -9.01 12.84 -8.99
N LEU A 153 -10.00 12.22 -8.33
CA LEU A 153 -11.40 12.66 -8.36
C LEU A 153 -11.57 14.04 -7.73
N GLY A 154 -10.93 14.29 -6.59
CA GLY A 154 -10.95 15.58 -5.91
C GLY A 154 -10.45 16.70 -6.82
N TRP A 155 -9.35 16.47 -7.54
CA TRP A 155 -8.83 17.44 -8.49
C TRP A 155 -9.76 17.69 -9.69
N LEU A 156 -10.39 16.66 -10.23
CA LEU A 156 -11.40 16.81 -11.29
C LEU A 156 -12.57 17.68 -10.84
N VAL A 157 -13.06 17.47 -9.61
CA VAL A 157 -14.11 18.30 -9.01
C VAL A 157 -13.64 19.75 -8.86
N LEU A 158 -12.41 19.97 -8.38
CA LEU A 158 -11.85 21.31 -8.22
C LEU A 158 -11.67 22.05 -9.56
N VAL A 159 -11.30 21.35 -10.63
CA VAL A 159 -11.29 21.92 -12.00
C VAL A 159 -12.70 22.33 -12.41
N GLY A 160 -13.69 21.45 -12.23
CA GLY A 160 -15.09 21.72 -12.56
C GLY A 160 -15.63 22.95 -11.83
N ILE A 161 -15.41 23.04 -10.52
CA ILE A 161 -15.78 24.20 -9.69
C ILE A 161 -15.09 25.47 -10.18
N SER A 162 -13.79 25.42 -10.48
CA SER A 162 -13.04 26.60 -10.91
C SER A 162 -13.56 27.16 -12.24
N VAL A 163 -13.86 26.28 -13.20
CA VAL A 163 -14.42 26.66 -14.50
C VAL A 163 -15.83 27.20 -14.34
N TYR A 164 -16.66 26.56 -13.51
CA TYR A 164 -18.02 27.01 -13.24
C TYR A 164 -18.05 28.42 -12.63
N LEU A 165 -17.24 28.67 -11.59
CA LEU A 165 -17.17 29.97 -10.93
C LEU A 165 -16.72 31.08 -11.87
N ARG A 166 -15.81 30.79 -12.81
CA ARG A 166 -15.36 31.76 -13.83
C ARG A 166 -16.45 32.10 -14.84
N ASN A 167 -17.30 31.14 -15.20
CA ASN A 167 -18.38 31.38 -16.17
C ASN A 167 -19.55 32.16 -15.57
N CYS A 168 -19.67 32.21 -14.23
CA CYS A 168 -20.70 32.98 -13.53
C CYS A 168 -20.24 34.39 -13.09
N SER A 169 -18.94 34.69 -13.13
CA SER A 169 -18.34 36.00 -12.79
C SER A 169 -18.16 36.86 -14.03
#